data_AF-A0A9R1JEW4-F1
#
_entry.id   AF-A0A9R1JEW4-F1
#
_cell.length_a   1.000
_cell.length_b   1.000
_cell.length_c   1.000
_cell.angle_alpha   90.00
_cell.angle_beta   90.00
_cell.angle_gamma   90.00
#
_symmetry.space_group_name_H-M   'P 1'
#
loop_
_entity.id
_entity.type
_entity.pdbx_description
1 polymer ?
#
loop_
_entity_poly.entity_id
_entity_poly.type
_entity_poly.pdbx_seq_one_letter_code
_entity_poly.pdbx_strand_id
1 'polypeptide(L)'
;MTSNVDDVQERVLAEILSRNAATEYLRDCGGPIDRATFRAMVPVVSYDALKPYIKRIANGDRSPVMSTHPVSDFLTSSGNSGGERKLIPSTAEEGRRRQLPFGLLKAVMNLHFPGLDKGKGLYFLFVKSETKTPGGLTAWPMMTSICKSEQFKDPLRDHTSPRAAVLCADTSQSMYAQIVCGLCQRHDVLRVGAAFASGLLRVIRFLQLNWEQLAADIEAGTLAPCVSDASVREAVAGILRRPDPELARFVRDECRTGEWAGIVPRIWPNARYIDAIVTSVSK
;
A
#
# COMPACT_ATOMS: atom_id res chain seq x y z
N MET A 1 -8.75 9.00 22.27
CA MET A 1 -7.72 9.67 21.43
C MET A 1 -8.15 11.10 21.11
N THR A 2 -9.30 11.32 20.47
CA THR A 2 -9.74 12.67 20.04
C THR A 2 -10.32 13.55 21.15
N SER A 3 -10.79 12.99 22.27
CA SER A 3 -11.30 13.78 23.41
C SER A 3 -10.21 14.36 24.32
N ASN A 4 -9.02 13.74 24.35
CA ASN A 4 -7.93 14.07 25.27
C ASN A 4 -6.63 14.28 24.47
N VAL A 5 -6.67 15.15 23.47
CA VAL A 5 -5.58 15.28 22.48
C VAL A 5 -4.27 15.71 23.12
N ASP A 6 -4.29 16.74 23.99
CA ASP A 6 -3.06 17.28 24.59
C ASP A 6 -2.40 16.25 25.52
N ASP A 7 -3.18 15.62 26.42
CA ASP A 7 -2.69 14.55 27.30
C ASP A 7 -2.07 13.38 26.52
N VAL A 8 -2.69 12.99 25.40
CA VAL A 8 -2.17 11.92 24.54
C VAL A 8 -0.87 12.37 23.88
N GLN A 9 -0.78 13.59 23.35
CA GLN A 9 0.45 14.12 22.74
C GLN A 9 1.59 14.22 23.77
N GLU A 10 1.29 14.69 24.97
CA GLU A 10 2.27 14.78 26.06
C GLU A 10 2.81 13.41 26.45
N ARG A 11 1.93 12.42 26.63
CA ARG A 11 2.35 11.05 26.91
C ARG A 11 3.18 10.44 25.77
N VAL A 12 2.76 10.62 24.52
CA VAL A 12 3.50 10.12 23.35
C VAL A 12 4.90 10.72 23.29
N LEU A 13 5.04 12.03 23.52
CA LEU A 13 6.34 12.68 23.56
C LEU A 13 7.20 12.16 24.72
N ALA A 14 6.64 12.05 25.93
CA ALA A 14 7.34 11.52 27.08
C ALA A 14 7.84 10.08 26.85
N GLU A 15 7.05 9.21 26.22
CA GLU A 15 7.46 7.86 25.82
C GLU A 15 8.61 7.87 24.79
N ILE A 16 8.56 8.77 23.79
CA ILE A 16 9.62 8.91 22.78
C ILE A 16 10.93 9.38 23.43
N LEU A 17 10.85 10.39 24.30
CA LEU A 17 12.03 10.95 24.98
C LEU A 17 12.63 9.96 25.97
N SER A 18 11.82 9.35 26.84
CA SER A 18 12.34 8.40 27.84
C SER A 18 13.02 7.20 27.18
N ARG A 19 12.45 6.70 26.09
CA ARG A 19 13.01 5.57 25.33
C ARG A 19 14.29 5.92 24.58
N ASN A 20 14.41 7.16 24.11
CA ASN A 20 15.52 7.58 23.25
C ASN A 20 16.53 8.51 23.94
N ALA A 21 16.40 8.75 25.25
CA ALA A 21 17.23 9.71 25.99
C ALA A 21 18.76 9.50 25.80
N ALA A 22 19.19 8.26 25.60
CA ALA A 22 20.60 7.91 25.41
C ALA A 22 21.06 7.87 23.95
N THR A 23 20.20 8.20 22.98
CA THR A 23 20.59 8.20 21.56
C THR A 23 21.53 9.35 21.25
N GLU A 24 22.38 9.16 20.24
CA GLU A 24 23.32 10.20 19.81
C GLU A 24 22.59 11.50 19.45
N TYR A 25 21.54 11.42 18.63
CA TYR A 25 20.82 12.60 18.17
C TYR A 25 20.20 13.44 19.30
N LEU A 26 19.56 12.80 20.30
CA LEU A 26 18.99 13.56 21.41
C LEU A 26 20.05 14.14 22.34
N ARG A 27 21.20 13.47 22.52
CA ARG A 27 22.33 14.03 23.25
C ARG A 27 22.96 15.23 22.53
N ASP A 28 23.10 15.16 21.21
CA ASP A 28 23.57 16.28 20.38
C ASP A 28 22.63 17.49 20.48
N CYS A 29 21.33 17.24 20.70
CA CYS A 29 20.32 18.27 20.96
C CYS A 29 20.24 18.69 22.44
N GLY A 30 21.20 18.34 23.31
CA GLY A 30 21.21 18.76 24.71
C GLY A 30 20.42 17.87 25.68
N GLY A 31 19.87 16.74 25.23
CA GLY A 31 19.25 15.72 26.08
C GLY A 31 17.92 16.13 26.73
N PRO A 32 16.89 16.48 25.95
CA PRO A 32 15.58 16.87 26.49
C PRO A 32 14.89 15.72 27.23
N ILE A 33 14.22 16.03 28.34
CA ILE A 33 13.52 15.05 29.19
C ILE A 33 12.00 15.25 29.25
N ASP A 34 11.51 16.41 28.82
CA ASP A 34 10.09 16.78 28.87
C ASP A 34 9.69 17.68 27.67
N ARG A 35 8.40 18.05 27.60
CA ARG A 35 7.85 18.89 26.52
C ARG A 35 8.51 20.27 26.44
N ALA A 36 8.83 20.88 27.59
CA ALA A 36 9.39 22.22 27.65
C ALA A 36 10.84 22.25 27.13
N THR A 37 11.67 21.35 27.65
CA THR A 37 13.06 21.17 27.22
C THR A 37 13.15 20.69 25.78
N PHE A 38 12.27 19.79 25.33
CA PHE A 38 12.20 19.37 23.93
C PHE A 38 11.96 20.55 23.00
N ARG A 39 10.98 21.42 23.30
CA ARG A 39 10.67 22.60 22.49
C ARG A 39 11.82 23.62 22.46
N ALA A 40 12.54 23.75 23.57
CA ALA A 40 13.64 24.70 23.69
C ALA A 40 14.93 24.21 23.00
N MET A 41 15.20 22.91 23.03
CA MET A 41 16.51 22.35 22.68
C MET A 41 16.54 21.62 21.34
N VAL A 42 15.43 20.98 20.91
CA VAL A 42 15.41 20.19 19.67
C VAL A 42 15.00 21.08 18.50
N PRO A 43 15.89 21.30 17.51
CA PRO A 43 15.58 22.16 16.38
C PRO A 43 14.57 21.50 15.44
N VAL A 44 13.77 22.33 14.77
CA VAL A 44 12.99 21.89 13.61
C VAL A 44 13.96 21.64 12.45
N VAL A 45 14.00 20.41 11.95
CA VAL A 45 15.00 19.96 10.96
C VAL A 45 14.38 19.52 9.65
N SER A 46 15.14 19.70 8.56
CA SER A 46 14.86 19.08 7.26
C SER A 46 15.51 17.69 7.16
N TYR A 47 15.19 16.95 6.10
CA TYR A 47 15.85 15.67 5.83
C TYR A 47 17.37 15.81 5.66
N ASP A 48 17.84 16.92 5.10
CA ASP A 48 19.27 17.11 4.81
C ASP A 48 20.10 17.25 6.08
N ALA A 49 19.53 17.86 7.13
CA ALA A 49 20.15 17.92 8.45
C ALA A 49 20.26 16.53 9.10
N LEU A 50 19.32 15.62 8.82
CA LEU A 50 19.31 14.25 9.34
C LEU A 50 20.13 13.26 8.48
N LYS A 51 20.48 13.66 7.25
CA LYS A 51 21.18 12.81 6.27
C LYS A 51 22.48 12.19 6.79
N PRO A 52 23.33 12.86 7.59
CA PRO A 52 24.53 12.25 8.15
C PRO A 52 24.25 11.03 9.04
N TYR A 53 23.27 11.14 9.96
CA TYR A 53 22.85 10.05 10.84
C TYR A 53 22.24 8.89 10.03
N ILE A 54 21.36 9.20 9.08
CA ILE A 54 20.71 8.22 8.20
C ILE A 54 21.74 7.44 7.36
N LYS A 55 22.73 8.14 6.80
CA LYS A 55 23.80 7.51 6.00
C LYS A 55 24.63 6.53 6.82
N ARG A 56 24.96 6.86 8.08
CA ARG A 56 25.68 5.93 8.97
C ARG A 56 24.90 4.65 9.20
N ILE A 57 23.61 4.77 9.53
CA ILE A 57 22.74 3.60 9.73
C ILE A 57 22.65 2.77 8.44
N ALA A 58 22.45 3.44 7.29
CA ALA A 58 22.37 2.79 5.98
C ALA A 58 23.68 2.05 5.63
N ASN A 59 24.83 2.55 6.06
CA ASN A 59 26.15 1.95 5.85
C ASN A 59 26.53 0.86 6.85
N GLY A 60 25.67 0.55 7.83
CA GLY A 60 25.89 -0.57 8.75
C GLY A 60 26.07 -0.17 10.20
N ASP A 61 26.01 1.10 10.55
CA ASP A 61 26.01 1.52 11.96
C ASP A 61 24.74 0.98 12.65
N ARG A 62 24.93 0.27 13.77
CA ARG A 62 23.87 -0.32 14.59
C ARG A 62 23.86 0.24 16.01
N SER A 63 24.70 1.23 16.29
CA SER A 63 24.62 1.98 17.54
C SER A 63 23.29 2.75 17.62
N PRO A 64 22.84 3.15 18.83
CA PRO A 64 21.59 3.88 19.01
C PRO A 64 21.73 5.35 18.53
N VAL A 65 21.87 5.55 17.23
CA VAL A 65 22.10 6.87 16.62
C VAL A 65 20.86 7.76 16.79
N MET A 66 19.70 7.28 16.35
CA MET A 66 18.43 8.03 16.40
C MET A 66 17.35 7.35 17.25
N SER A 67 17.49 6.04 17.50
CA SER A 67 16.53 5.22 18.22
C SER A 67 17.27 4.15 19.01
N THR A 68 16.80 3.84 20.22
CA THR A 68 17.29 2.67 20.97
C THR A 68 16.77 1.35 20.40
N HIS A 69 15.68 1.38 19.65
CA HIS A 69 15.20 0.24 18.88
C HIS A 69 15.97 0.16 17.56
N PRO A 70 16.51 -1.02 17.20
CA PRO A 70 17.21 -1.19 15.94
C PRO A 70 16.34 -0.83 14.73
N VAL A 71 16.93 -0.14 13.77
CA VAL A 71 16.30 0.10 12.47
C VAL A 71 16.21 -1.23 11.72
N SER A 72 14.99 -1.63 11.36
CA SER A 72 14.70 -2.88 10.65
C SER A 72 14.77 -2.72 9.13
N ASP A 73 14.37 -1.54 8.65
CA ASP A 73 14.29 -1.20 7.23
C ASP A 73 14.24 0.33 7.03
N PHE A 74 14.32 0.74 5.77
CA PHE A 74 14.09 2.12 5.34
C PHE A 74 12.85 2.22 4.46
N LEU A 75 11.95 3.13 4.80
CA LEU A 75 10.87 3.52 3.92
C LEU A 75 11.38 4.58 2.94
N THR A 76 11.25 4.32 1.64
CA THR A 76 11.60 5.30 0.60
C THR A 76 10.43 6.25 0.35
N SER A 77 10.66 7.54 0.55
CA SER A 77 9.69 8.58 0.22
C SER A 77 9.61 8.79 -1.31
N SER A 78 8.48 9.29 -1.79
CA SER A 78 8.33 9.80 -3.16
C SER A 78 9.07 11.12 -3.37
N GLY A 79 9.31 11.89 -2.29
CA GLY A 79 10.13 13.10 -2.34
C GLY A 79 11.62 12.77 -2.45
N ASN A 80 12.32 13.49 -3.33
CA ASN A 80 13.76 13.36 -3.53
C ASN A 80 14.55 14.42 -2.73
N SER A 81 15.83 14.13 -2.46
CA SER A 81 16.83 15.11 -2.03
C SER A 81 18.10 14.83 -2.81
N GLY A 82 18.53 15.77 -3.65
CA GLY A 82 19.69 15.60 -4.53
C GLY A 82 19.54 14.47 -5.56
N GLY A 83 18.33 14.22 -6.05
CA GLY A 83 18.04 13.19 -7.06
C GLY A 83 17.77 11.79 -6.50
N GLU A 84 18.08 11.53 -5.22
CA GLU A 84 17.82 10.24 -4.56
C GLU A 84 16.56 10.29 -3.69
N ARG A 85 15.89 9.15 -3.53
CA ARG A 85 14.73 9.04 -2.63
C ARG A 85 15.17 9.16 -1.17
N LYS A 86 14.40 9.90 -0.38
CA LYS A 86 14.65 10.02 1.07
C LYS A 86 14.43 8.66 1.75
N LEU A 87 15.40 8.22 2.54
CA LEU A 87 15.38 7.01 3.35
C LEU A 87 14.88 7.36 4.76
N ILE A 88 13.68 6.89 5.11
CA ILE A 88 13.09 7.12 6.43
C ILE A 88 13.34 5.87 7.28
N PRO A 89 14.17 5.94 8.34
CA PRO A 89 14.41 4.81 9.22
C PRO A 89 13.11 4.32 9.83
N SER A 90 12.96 3.01 9.93
CA SER A 90 11.77 2.35 10.46
C SER A 90 12.17 1.25 11.42
N THR A 91 11.41 1.11 12.50
CA THR A 91 11.57 -0.01 13.46
C THR A 91 10.49 -1.07 13.23
N ALA A 92 10.74 -2.30 13.68
CA ALA A 92 9.75 -3.37 13.61
C ALA A 92 8.46 -3.05 14.39
N GLU A 93 8.58 -2.29 15.49
CA GLU A 93 7.43 -1.85 16.28
C GLU A 93 6.56 -0.87 15.49
N GLU A 94 7.16 0.12 14.84
CA GLU A 94 6.43 1.05 13.97
C GLU A 94 5.76 0.32 12.81
N GLY A 95 6.43 -0.68 12.23
CA GLY A 95 5.84 -1.55 11.20
C GLY A 95 4.50 -2.15 11.63
N ARG A 96 4.38 -2.56 12.90
CA ARG A 96 3.11 -3.06 13.47
C ARG A 96 2.12 -1.93 13.72
N ARG A 97 2.56 -0.81 14.29
CA ARG A 97 1.68 0.36 14.57
C ARG A 97 1.05 0.93 13.29
N ARG A 98 1.74 0.86 12.14
CA ARG A 98 1.23 1.29 10.82
C ARG A 98 -0.04 0.57 10.37
N GLN A 99 -0.36 -0.58 10.94
CA GLN A 99 -1.57 -1.33 10.59
C GLN A 99 -2.82 -0.85 11.32
N LEU A 100 -2.67 -0.19 12.48
CA LEU A 100 -3.79 0.25 13.31
C LEU A 100 -4.79 1.16 12.56
N PRO A 101 -4.35 2.14 11.74
CA PRO A 101 -5.26 2.99 10.99
C PRO A 101 -6.18 2.22 10.03
N PHE A 102 -5.74 1.09 9.46
CA PHE A 102 -6.59 0.31 8.55
C PHE A 102 -7.78 -0.34 9.26
N GLY A 103 -7.59 -0.80 10.51
CA GLY A 103 -8.68 -1.30 11.34
C GLY A 103 -9.69 -0.21 11.68
N LEU A 104 -9.20 0.99 12.04
CA LEU A 104 -10.07 2.14 12.30
C LEU A 104 -10.83 2.57 11.03
N LEU A 105 -10.17 2.60 9.88
CA LEU A 105 -10.79 2.92 8.59
C LEU A 105 -11.96 1.96 8.31
N LYS A 106 -11.77 0.65 8.46
CA LYS A 106 -12.85 -0.34 8.26
C LYS A 106 -14.03 -0.07 9.21
N ALA A 107 -13.77 0.22 10.48
CA ALA A 107 -14.80 0.51 11.47
C ALA A 107 -15.60 1.79 11.13
N VAL A 108 -14.91 2.87 10.75
CA VAL A 108 -15.55 4.14 10.36
C VAL A 108 -16.36 3.97 9.08
N MET A 109 -15.81 3.29 8.07
CA MET A 109 -16.51 3.05 6.81
C MET A 109 -17.80 2.23 7.01
N ASN A 110 -17.80 1.26 7.93
CA ASN A 110 -18.99 0.48 8.25
C ASN A 110 -20.14 1.30 8.85
N LEU A 111 -19.87 2.46 9.45
CA LEU A 111 -20.92 3.37 9.95
C LEU A 111 -21.66 4.06 8.80
N HIS A 112 -20.98 4.31 7.68
CA HIS A 112 -21.54 5.02 6.52
C HIS A 112 -22.01 4.08 5.41
N PHE A 113 -21.38 2.90 5.30
CA PHE A 113 -21.69 1.88 4.30
C PHE A 113 -21.85 0.52 5.01
N PRO A 114 -23.02 0.22 5.60
CA PRO A 114 -23.22 -1.02 6.33
C PRO A 114 -23.20 -2.25 5.42
N GLY A 115 -22.64 -3.37 5.88
CA GLY A 115 -22.61 -4.63 5.13
C GLY A 115 -21.43 -4.81 4.18
N LEU A 116 -20.34 -4.05 4.33
CA LEU A 116 -19.10 -4.24 3.54
C LEU A 116 -18.41 -5.58 3.81
N ASP A 117 -18.74 -6.23 4.93
CA ASP A 117 -18.32 -7.58 5.32
C ASP A 117 -19.00 -8.69 4.50
N LYS A 118 -20.09 -8.38 3.77
CA LYS A 118 -20.85 -9.35 2.96
C LYS A 118 -20.32 -9.51 1.53
N GLY A 119 -19.19 -8.87 1.21
CA GLY A 119 -18.59 -8.93 -0.12
C GLY A 119 -17.12 -8.56 -0.07
N LYS A 120 -16.56 -8.27 -1.24
CA LYS A 120 -15.12 -8.10 -1.45
C LYS A 120 -14.77 -6.67 -1.85
N GLY A 121 -13.53 -6.30 -1.53
CA GLY A 121 -12.88 -5.11 -2.08
C GLY A 121 -12.04 -5.45 -3.31
N LEU A 122 -12.29 -4.76 -4.42
CA LEU A 122 -11.40 -4.75 -5.57
C LEU A 122 -10.40 -3.60 -5.42
N TYR A 123 -9.26 -3.86 -4.78
CA TYR A 123 -8.18 -2.88 -4.66
C TYR A 123 -7.01 -3.26 -5.56
N PHE A 124 -6.65 -2.33 -6.45
CA PHE A 124 -5.48 -2.46 -7.30
C PHE A 124 -4.23 -1.99 -6.55
N LEU A 125 -3.47 -2.96 -6.04
CA LEU A 125 -2.27 -2.74 -5.23
C LEU A 125 -1.04 -3.20 -5.99
N PHE A 126 0.00 -2.39 -5.97
CA PHE A 126 1.22 -2.66 -6.73
C PHE A 126 2.44 -2.51 -5.84
N VAL A 127 3.24 -3.57 -5.76
CA VAL A 127 4.59 -3.46 -5.19
C VAL A 127 5.53 -2.75 -6.16
N LYS A 128 6.57 -2.17 -5.59
CA LYS A 128 7.69 -1.55 -6.31
C LYS A 128 9.00 -2.20 -5.92
N SER A 129 10.02 -1.96 -6.73
CA SER A 129 11.37 -2.46 -6.48
C SER A 129 11.86 -2.09 -5.08
N GLU A 130 12.60 -3.03 -4.53
CA GLU A 130 13.28 -2.95 -3.25
C GLU A 130 14.78 -2.91 -3.52
N THR A 131 15.51 -2.16 -2.71
CA THR A 131 16.96 -2.06 -2.78
C THR A 131 17.56 -2.45 -1.42
N LYS A 132 18.86 -2.72 -1.42
CA LYS A 132 19.63 -2.96 -0.20
C LYS A 132 20.56 -1.78 0.02
N THR A 133 20.62 -1.29 1.25
CA THR A 133 21.65 -0.33 1.65
C THR A 133 23.00 -1.04 1.74
N PRO A 134 24.14 -0.31 1.73
CA PRO A 134 25.46 -0.93 1.88
C PRO A 134 25.61 -1.76 3.15
N GLY A 135 24.95 -1.36 4.24
CA GLY A 135 24.87 -2.10 5.49
C GLY A 135 23.84 -3.23 5.52
N GLY A 136 23.23 -3.60 4.38
CA GLY A 136 22.34 -4.76 4.24
C GLY A 136 20.86 -4.54 4.61
N LEU A 137 20.45 -3.35 5.04
CA LEU A 137 19.05 -3.05 5.35
C LEU A 137 18.22 -2.93 4.06
N THR A 138 16.98 -3.38 4.10
CA THR A 138 16.05 -3.21 2.97
C THR A 138 15.58 -1.77 2.90
N ALA A 139 15.57 -1.19 1.70
CA ALA A 139 14.96 0.09 1.41
C ALA A 139 13.85 -0.09 0.37
N TRP A 140 12.63 0.34 0.69
CA TRP A 140 11.45 0.10 -0.14
C TRP A 140 10.31 1.09 0.12
N PRO A 141 9.36 1.28 -0.82
CA PRO A 141 8.20 2.13 -0.55
C PRO A 141 7.29 1.58 0.54
N MET A 142 6.62 2.47 1.27
CA MET A 142 5.70 2.10 2.35
C MET A 142 4.64 1.08 1.92
N MET A 143 4.02 1.28 0.74
CA MET A 143 3.03 0.34 0.22
C MET A 143 3.60 -1.05 -0.05
N THR A 144 4.85 -1.15 -0.54
CA THR A 144 5.53 -2.44 -0.72
C THR A 144 5.73 -3.14 0.63
N SER A 145 6.22 -2.39 1.63
CA SER A 145 6.42 -2.91 3.00
C SER A 145 5.11 -3.45 3.59
N ILE A 146 4.00 -2.71 3.46
CA ILE A 146 2.67 -3.16 3.91
C ILE A 146 2.25 -4.43 3.17
N CYS A 147 2.29 -4.46 1.84
CA CYS A 147 1.84 -5.60 1.06
C CYS A 147 2.64 -6.88 1.37
N LYS A 148 3.94 -6.75 1.64
CA LYS A 148 4.82 -7.87 2.00
C LYS A 148 4.71 -8.30 3.45
N SER A 149 4.18 -7.45 4.34
CA SER A 149 4.01 -7.80 5.75
C SER A 149 3.10 -9.01 5.95
N GLU A 150 3.36 -9.75 7.03
CA GLU A 150 2.54 -10.91 7.44
C GLU A 150 1.14 -10.47 7.85
N GLN A 151 1.03 -9.32 8.50
CA GLN A 151 -0.24 -8.75 8.95
C GLN A 151 -1.18 -8.41 7.79
N PHE A 152 -0.65 -8.21 6.58
CA PHE A 152 -1.46 -7.93 5.39
C PHE A 152 -2.01 -9.20 4.72
N LYS A 153 -1.70 -10.40 5.21
CA LYS A 153 -2.24 -11.66 4.68
C LYS A 153 -3.76 -11.79 4.90
N ASP A 154 -4.25 -11.43 6.09
CA ASP A 154 -5.66 -11.57 6.44
C ASP A 154 -6.57 -10.55 5.74
N PRO A 155 -6.22 -9.25 5.67
CA PRO A 155 -7.02 -8.28 4.91
C PRO A 155 -7.19 -8.68 3.44
N LEU A 156 -6.17 -9.26 2.81
CA LEU A 156 -6.25 -9.72 1.41
C LEU A 156 -7.29 -10.83 1.18
N ARG A 157 -7.74 -11.55 2.22
CA ARG A 157 -8.82 -12.55 2.07
C ARG A 157 -10.17 -11.90 1.72
N ASP A 158 -10.40 -10.68 2.20
CA ASP A 158 -11.58 -9.87 1.88
C ASP A 158 -11.46 -9.15 0.52
N HIS A 159 -10.39 -9.42 -0.25
CA HIS A 159 -10.11 -8.79 -1.53
C HIS A 159 -10.26 -9.77 -2.69
N THR A 160 -10.52 -9.24 -3.88
CA THR A 160 -10.57 -10.05 -5.10
C THR A 160 -9.18 -10.52 -5.56
N SER A 161 -8.17 -9.68 -5.34
CA SER A 161 -6.81 -9.87 -5.85
C SER A 161 -6.02 -10.85 -4.96
N PRO A 162 -5.51 -11.96 -5.50
CA PRO A 162 -4.68 -12.87 -4.72
C PRO A 162 -3.33 -12.22 -4.37
N ARG A 163 -2.75 -12.62 -3.23
CA ARG A 163 -1.47 -12.07 -2.75
C ARG A 163 -0.34 -12.20 -3.79
N ALA A 164 -0.27 -13.31 -4.52
CA ALA A 164 0.73 -13.49 -5.57
C ALA A 164 0.63 -12.44 -6.69
N ALA A 165 -0.59 -12.07 -7.11
CA ALA A 165 -0.80 -11.02 -8.10
C ALA A 165 -0.37 -9.64 -7.58
N VAL A 166 -0.68 -9.31 -6.32
CA VAL A 166 -0.27 -8.04 -5.68
C VAL A 166 1.25 -7.95 -5.52
N LEU A 167 1.90 -9.07 -5.20
CA LEU A 167 3.35 -9.14 -4.96
C LEU A 167 4.18 -9.37 -6.23
N CYS A 168 3.54 -9.55 -7.39
CA CYS A 168 4.24 -9.71 -8.66
C CYS A 168 5.06 -8.45 -8.99
N ALA A 169 6.35 -8.65 -9.26
CA ALA A 169 7.27 -7.55 -9.56
C ALA A 169 6.97 -6.91 -10.93
N ASP A 170 6.49 -7.70 -11.89
CA ASP A 170 6.02 -7.21 -13.18
C ASP A 170 4.66 -6.52 -12.99
N THR A 171 4.65 -5.19 -13.14
CA THR A 171 3.44 -4.39 -12.93
C THR A 171 2.36 -4.72 -13.97
N SER A 172 2.72 -5.12 -15.19
CA SER A 172 1.76 -5.47 -16.24
C SER A 172 1.08 -6.79 -15.92
N GLN A 173 1.85 -7.80 -15.50
CA GLN A 173 1.29 -9.09 -15.07
C GLN A 173 0.45 -8.95 -13.81
N SER A 174 0.93 -8.17 -12.83
CA SER A 174 0.18 -7.82 -11.62
C SER A 174 -1.16 -7.17 -11.96
N MET A 175 -1.17 -6.18 -12.85
CA MET A 175 -2.38 -5.46 -13.25
C MET A 175 -3.35 -6.38 -13.99
N TYR A 176 -2.86 -7.17 -14.93
CA TYR A 176 -3.64 -8.13 -15.70
C TYR A 176 -4.34 -9.12 -14.76
N ALA A 177 -3.57 -9.79 -13.89
CA ALA A 177 -4.09 -10.79 -12.96
C ALA A 177 -5.12 -10.22 -11.99
N GLN A 178 -4.90 -9.01 -11.45
CA GLN A 178 -5.85 -8.36 -10.55
C GLN A 178 -7.16 -8.00 -11.26
N ILE A 179 -7.11 -7.56 -12.53
CA ILE A 179 -8.31 -7.28 -13.32
C ILE A 179 -9.09 -8.57 -13.58
N VAL A 180 -8.44 -9.65 -14.04
CA VAL A 180 -9.10 -10.95 -14.26
C VAL A 180 -9.82 -11.42 -12.99
N CYS A 181 -9.14 -11.38 -11.84
CA CYS A 181 -9.74 -11.77 -10.57
C CYS A 181 -10.92 -10.88 -10.17
N GLY A 182 -10.83 -9.57 -10.44
CA GLY A 182 -11.91 -8.62 -10.21
C GLY A 182 -13.13 -8.84 -11.11
N LEU A 183 -12.92 -9.23 -12.36
CA LEU A 183 -13.99 -9.57 -13.31
C LEU A 183 -14.69 -10.88 -12.91
N CYS A 184 -13.93 -11.92 -12.57
CA CYS A 184 -14.47 -13.22 -12.16
C CYS A 184 -15.35 -13.14 -10.91
N GLN A 185 -15.06 -12.17 -10.03
CA GLN A 185 -15.76 -11.99 -8.75
C GLN A 185 -16.66 -10.76 -8.77
N ARG A 186 -17.09 -10.29 -9.96
CA ARG A 186 -17.72 -8.97 -10.13
C ARG A 186 -18.93 -8.70 -9.24
N HIS A 187 -19.72 -9.72 -8.94
CA HIS A 187 -20.92 -9.60 -8.13
C HIS A 187 -20.62 -9.53 -6.63
N ASP A 188 -19.45 -9.98 -6.19
CA ASP A 188 -19.02 -9.86 -4.80
C ASP A 188 -18.43 -8.47 -4.51
N VAL A 189 -18.07 -7.69 -5.54
CA VAL A 189 -17.37 -6.41 -5.38
C VAL A 189 -18.30 -5.34 -4.81
N LEU A 190 -18.01 -4.89 -3.59
CA LEU A 190 -18.75 -3.81 -2.90
C LEU A 190 -18.00 -2.47 -2.92
N ARG A 191 -16.70 -2.49 -3.19
CA ARG A 191 -15.83 -1.31 -3.20
C ARG A 191 -14.71 -1.52 -4.20
N VAL A 192 -14.39 -0.48 -4.96
CA VAL A 192 -13.32 -0.48 -5.97
C VAL A 192 -12.31 0.59 -5.58
N GLY A 193 -11.01 0.30 -5.65
CA GLY A 193 -10.03 1.26 -5.17
C GLY A 193 -8.61 1.05 -5.67
N ALA A 194 -7.80 2.08 -5.41
CA ALA A 194 -6.36 2.08 -5.56
C ALA A 194 -5.80 3.16 -4.61
N ALA A 195 -4.50 3.10 -4.28
CA ALA A 195 -3.92 4.10 -3.37
C ALA A 195 -4.16 5.55 -3.83
N PHE A 196 -4.08 5.81 -5.13
CA PHE A 196 -4.34 7.12 -5.73
C PHE A 196 -5.32 6.98 -6.90
N ALA A 197 -6.11 8.02 -7.15
CA ALA A 197 -7.03 8.05 -8.28
C ALA A 197 -6.33 7.85 -9.62
N SER A 198 -5.10 8.39 -9.78
CA SER A 198 -4.26 8.16 -10.96
C SER A 198 -3.94 6.69 -11.18
N GLY A 199 -3.80 5.90 -10.12
CA GLY A 199 -3.61 4.45 -10.20
C GLY A 199 -4.86 3.76 -10.76
N LEU A 200 -6.05 4.13 -10.26
CA LEU A 200 -7.31 3.58 -10.76
C LEU A 200 -7.56 3.96 -12.23
N LEU A 201 -7.28 5.20 -12.62
CA LEU A 201 -7.38 5.63 -14.02
C LEU A 201 -6.46 4.82 -14.94
N ARG A 202 -5.24 4.50 -14.50
CA ARG A 202 -4.33 3.63 -15.25
C ARG A 202 -4.87 2.22 -15.42
N VAL A 203 -5.53 1.68 -14.39
CA VAL A 203 -6.17 0.36 -14.46
C VAL A 203 -7.34 0.36 -15.44
N ILE A 204 -8.19 1.39 -15.39
CA ILE A 204 -9.29 1.56 -16.35
C ILE A 204 -8.72 1.66 -17.78
N ARG A 205 -7.65 2.43 -17.98
CA ARG A 205 -6.96 2.51 -19.26
C ARG A 205 -6.35 1.18 -19.69
N PHE A 206 -5.84 0.38 -18.77
CA PHE A 206 -5.33 -0.94 -19.09
C PHE A 206 -6.46 -1.88 -19.53
N LEU A 207 -7.60 -1.85 -18.84
CA LEU A 207 -8.80 -2.59 -19.25
C LEU A 207 -9.26 -2.15 -20.66
N GLN A 208 -9.25 -0.84 -20.96
CA GLN A 208 -9.56 -0.31 -22.31
C GLN A 208 -8.71 -0.94 -23.41
N LEU A 209 -7.44 -1.20 -23.12
CA LEU A 209 -6.48 -1.67 -24.11
C LEU A 209 -6.39 -3.20 -24.20
N ASN A 210 -6.88 -3.93 -23.19
CA ASN A 210 -6.64 -5.37 -23.06
C ASN A 210 -7.91 -6.20 -22.84
N TRP A 211 -9.11 -5.61 -22.89
CA TRP A 211 -10.37 -6.33 -22.62
C TRP A 211 -10.61 -7.53 -23.54
N GLU A 212 -10.11 -7.50 -24.79
CA GLU A 212 -10.25 -8.62 -25.73
C GLU A 212 -9.54 -9.88 -25.22
N GLN A 213 -8.27 -9.75 -24.81
CA GLN A 213 -7.51 -10.87 -24.26
C GLN A 213 -8.06 -11.29 -22.90
N LEU A 214 -8.46 -10.33 -22.05
CA LEU A 214 -9.08 -10.62 -20.76
C LEU A 214 -10.36 -11.45 -20.93
N ALA A 215 -11.22 -11.10 -21.89
CA ALA A 215 -12.44 -11.85 -22.20
C ALA A 215 -12.12 -13.23 -22.78
N ALA A 216 -11.13 -13.34 -23.66
CA ALA A 216 -10.69 -14.63 -24.21
C ALA A 216 -10.18 -15.58 -23.11
N ASP A 217 -9.39 -15.08 -22.17
CA ASP A 217 -8.87 -15.87 -21.04
C ASP A 217 -10.00 -16.33 -20.11
N ILE A 218 -10.98 -15.46 -19.85
CA ILE A 218 -12.17 -15.79 -19.06
C ILE A 218 -13.01 -16.88 -19.76
N GLU A 219 -13.21 -16.76 -21.07
CA GLU A 219 -13.92 -17.75 -21.88
C GLU A 219 -13.20 -19.09 -21.90
N ALA A 220 -11.87 -19.09 -22.02
CA ALA A 220 -11.06 -20.30 -22.02
C ALA A 220 -10.88 -20.90 -20.62
N GLY A 221 -11.11 -20.13 -19.55
CA GLY A 221 -10.81 -20.53 -18.18
C GLY A 221 -9.31 -20.65 -17.89
N THR A 222 -8.45 -20.01 -18.69
CA THR A 222 -6.99 -20.11 -18.57
C THR A 222 -6.32 -18.80 -18.96
N LEU A 223 -5.28 -18.40 -18.22
CA LEU A 223 -4.52 -17.19 -18.52
C LEU A 223 -3.63 -17.35 -19.76
N ALA A 224 -3.60 -16.31 -20.59
CA ALA A 224 -2.69 -16.19 -21.71
C ALA A 224 -1.20 -16.25 -21.28
N PRO A 225 -0.27 -16.63 -22.18
CA PRO A 225 1.16 -16.66 -21.90
C PRO A 225 1.79 -15.30 -21.54
N CYS A 226 1.07 -14.18 -21.75
CA CYS A 226 1.52 -12.84 -21.36
C CYS A 226 1.70 -12.71 -19.84
N VAL A 227 1.05 -13.56 -19.05
CA VAL A 227 1.34 -13.76 -17.62
C VAL A 227 2.26 -14.96 -17.49
N SER A 228 3.57 -14.72 -17.40
CA SER A 228 4.60 -15.77 -17.31
C SER A 228 4.93 -16.19 -15.87
N ASP A 229 4.65 -15.35 -14.88
CA ASP A 229 4.94 -15.65 -13.47
C ASP A 229 4.11 -16.84 -12.96
N ALA A 230 4.80 -17.93 -12.61
CA ALA A 230 4.15 -19.18 -12.20
C ALA A 230 3.28 -19.02 -10.94
N SER A 231 3.73 -18.23 -9.96
CA SER A 231 2.97 -18.01 -8.71
C SER A 231 1.69 -17.22 -8.97
N VAL A 232 1.74 -16.25 -9.88
CA VAL A 232 0.55 -15.51 -10.33
C VAL A 232 -0.40 -16.44 -11.06
N ARG A 233 0.10 -17.24 -12.02
CA ARG A 233 -0.74 -18.17 -12.80
C ARG A 233 -1.46 -19.17 -11.90
N GLU A 234 -0.76 -19.77 -10.95
CA GLU A 234 -1.34 -20.72 -9.99
C GLU A 234 -2.43 -20.06 -9.13
N ALA A 235 -2.15 -18.86 -8.59
CA ALA A 235 -3.11 -18.15 -7.76
C ALA A 235 -4.37 -17.73 -8.52
N VAL A 236 -4.23 -17.30 -9.78
CA VAL A 236 -5.37 -16.92 -10.62
C VAL A 236 -6.15 -18.14 -11.07
N ALA A 237 -5.52 -19.28 -11.36
CA ALA A 237 -6.21 -20.53 -11.70
C ALA A 237 -7.14 -21.01 -10.56
N GLY A 238 -6.80 -20.70 -9.31
CA GLY A 238 -7.68 -20.94 -8.15
C GLY A 238 -8.97 -20.09 -8.14
N ILE A 239 -9.05 -19.02 -8.92
CA ILE A 239 -10.20 -18.12 -9.06
C ILE A 239 -10.88 -18.34 -10.42
N LEU A 240 -10.10 -18.28 -11.50
CA LEU A 240 -10.49 -18.62 -12.86
C LEU A 240 -10.51 -20.15 -13.03
N ARG A 241 -11.40 -20.82 -12.29
CA ARG A 241 -11.41 -22.29 -12.20
C ARG A 241 -12.02 -22.98 -13.42
N ARG A 242 -12.90 -22.28 -14.15
CA ARG A 242 -13.65 -22.84 -15.27
C ARG A 242 -13.86 -21.81 -16.38
N PRO A 243 -13.97 -22.26 -17.63
CA PRO A 243 -14.52 -21.46 -18.72
C PRO A 243 -15.81 -20.73 -18.32
N ASP A 244 -15.86 -19.43 -18.57
CA ASP A 244 -17.06 -18.60 -18.35
C ASP A 244 -17.39 -17.78 -19.61
N PRO A 245 -18.04 -18.39 -20.62
CA PRO A 245 -18.39 -17.71 -21.86
C PRO A 245 -19.43 -16.61 -21.67
N GLU A 246 -20.24 -16.68 -20.61
CA GLU A 246 -21.27 -15.68 -20.31
C GLU A 246 -20.62 -14.40 -19.78
N LEU A 247 -19.72 -14.52 -18.80
CA LEU A 247 -18.92 -13.39 -18.32
C LEU A 247 -18.05 -12.80 -19.44
N ALA A 248 -17.41 -13.65 -20.26
CA ALA A 248 -16.61 -13.18 -21.37
C ALA A 248 -17.45 -12.35 -22.36
N ARG A 249 -18.64 -12.83 -22.74
CA ARG A 249 -19.56 -12.07 -23.60
C ARG A 249 -19.96 -10.74 -22.97
N PHE A 250 -20.34 -10.75 -21.69
CA PHE A 250 -20.66 -9.53 -20.95
C PHE A 250 -19.51 -8.50 -21.00
N VAL A 251 -18.26 -8.92 -20.76
CA VAL A 251 -17.09 -8.04 -20.83
C VAL A 251 -16.92 -7.45 -22.23
N ARG A 252 -17.10 -8.26 -23.28
CA ARG A 252 -17.03 -7.79 -24.68
C ARG A 252 -18.12 -6.76 -24.98
N ASP A 253 -19.35 -7.03 -24.57
CA ASP A 253 -20.49 -6.14 -24.81
C ASP A 253 -20.30 -4.79 -24.11
N GLU A 254 -19.83 -4.79 -22.87
CA GLU A 254 -19.57 -3.56 -22.10
C GLU A 254 -18.38 -2.74 -22.62
N CYS A 255 -17.33 -3.39 -23.15
CA CYS A 255 -16.09 -2.72 -23.53
C CYS A 255 -16.03 -2.31 -25.01
N ARG A 256 -16.75 -3.01 -25.91
CA ARG A 256 -16.69 -2.80 -27.36
C ARG A 256 -17.40 -1.54 -27.85
N THR A 257 -18.38 -1.04 -27.09
CA THR A 257 -19.22 0.12 -27.49
C THR A 257 -18.43 1.43 -27.62
N GLY A 258 -17.23 1.52 -27.04
CA GLY A 258 -16.42 2.74 -27.00
C GLY A 258 -16.93 3.79 -26.00
N GLU A 259 -18.10 3.57 -25.37
CA GLU A 259 -18.66 4.45 -24.34
C GLU A 259 -18.23 3.99 -22.94
N TRP A 260 -17.24 4.67 -22.37
CA TRP A 260 -16.64 4.29 -21.06
C TRP A 260 -17.19 5.06 -19.87
N ALA A 261 -18.10 6.02 -20.09
CA ALA A 261 -18.77 6.74 -19.01
C ALA A 261 -19.56 5.75 -18.15
N GLY A 262 -19.31 5.69 -16.84
CA GLY A 262 -20.00 4.74 -15.95
C GLY A 262 -19.53 3.28 -16.05
N ILE A 263 -18.38 2.98 -16.68
CA ILE A 263 -17.90 1.60 -16.85
C ILE A 263 -17.74 0.84 -15.51
N VAL A 264 -17.32 1.52 -14.44
CA VAL A 264 -17.10 0.89 -13.13
C VAL A 264 -18.39 0.29 -12.57
N PRO A 265 -19.49 1.05 -12.39
CA PRO A 265 -20.75 0.47 -11.92
C PRO A 265 -21.43 -0.47 -12.94
N ARG A 266 -21.11 -0.41 -14.24
CA ARG A 266 -21.60 -1.44 -15.18
C ARG A 266 -20.91 -2.78 -14.98
N ILE A 267 -19.57 -2.78 -14.93
CA ILE A 267 -18.79 -4.00 -14.71
C ILE A 267 -18.96 -4.52 -13.28
N TRP A 268 -18.93 -3.66 -12.27
CA TRP A 268 -19.06 -4.01 -10.85
C TRP A 268 -20.33 -3.38 -10.25
N PRO A 269 -21.52 -3.97 -10.50
CA PRO A 269 -22.81 -3.35 -10.21
C PRO A 269 -23.12 -3.17 -8.73
N ASN A 270 -22.47 -3.94 -7.87
CA ASN A 270 -22.66 -3.86 -6.42
C ASN A 270 -21.66 -2.90 -5.74
N ALA A 271 -20.75 -2.28 -6.52
CA ALA A 271 -19.77 -1.34 -5.99
C ALA A 271 -20.46 -0.06 -5.49
N ARG A 272 -20.23 0.28 -4.22
CA ARG A 272 -20.92 1.39 -3.54
C ARG A 272 -20.12 2.68 -3.54
N TYR A 273 -18.80 2.59 -3.58
CA TYR A 273 -17.91 3.74 -3.60
C TYR A 273 -16.56 3.40 -4.23
N ILE A 274 -15.85 4.46 -4.65
CA ILE A 274 -14.46 4.39 -5.08
C ILE A 274 -13.57 4.82 -3.91
N ASP A 275 -12.64 3.94 -3.52
CA ASP A 275 -11.65 4.21 -2.48
C ASP A 275 -10.32 4.61 -3.12
N ALA A 276 -10.06 5.92 -3.16
CA ALA A 276 -8.83 6.46 -3.69
C ALA A 276 -8.55 7.86 -3.13
N ILE A 277 -7.27 8.19 -2.96
CA ILE A 277 -6.86 9.56 -2.61
C ILE A 277 -7.12 10.47 -3.82
N VAL A 278 -8.03 11.43 -3.64
CA VAL A 278 -8.41 12.50 -4.59
C VAL A 278 -8.17 13.91 -4.05
N THR A 279 -7.78 14.04 -2.79
CA THR A 279 -7.39 15.31 -2.19
C THR A 279 -6.05 15.76 -2.76
N SER A 280 -5.92 17.07 -3.02
CA SER A 280 -4.83 17.70 -3.79
C SER A 280 -3.43 17.16 -3.53
N VAL A 281 -2.61 17.07 -4.59
CA VAL A 281 -1.16 17.18 -4.48
C VAL A 281 -0.88 18.64 -4.15
N SER A 282 -0.40 18.96 -2.95
CA SER A 282 0.02 20.33 -2.63
C SER A 282 1.04 20.75 -3.70
N LYS A 283 0.68 21.77 -4.48
CA LYS A 283 1.60 22.41 -5.44
C LYS A 283 2.69 23.16 -4.68
#